data_AF-A0A2P6U122-F1
#
_entry.id   AF-A0A2P6U122-F1
#
_cell.length_a   1.000
_cell.length_b   1.000
_cell.length_c   1.000
_cell.angle_alpha   90.00
_cell.angle_beta   90.00
_cell.angle_gamma   90.00
#
_symmetry.space_group_name_H-M   'P 1'
#
loop_
_entity.id
_entity.type
_entity.pdbx_description
1 polymer ?
#
loop_
_entity_poly.entity_id
_entity_poly.type
_entity_poly.pdbx_seq_one_letter_code
_entity_poly.pdbx_strand_id
1 'polypeptide(L)'
;MVLEQLASPGSVLKMVVPAILSGVVFWKYYKGIWGNGRTMNEEWYTAGEQMMDAMPRQASDQPIRINPFSDTERRMHYTKLLV
;
A
#
# COMPACT_ATOMS: atom_id res chain seq x y z
N MET A 1 -28.23 8.22 23.83
CA MET A 1 -27.58 7.22 24.70
C MET A 1 -27.28 5.97 23.86
N VAL A 2 -26.34 6.03 22.91
CA VAL A 2 -26.09 4.91 21.95
C VAL A 2 -24.59 4.67 21.69
N LEU A 3 -23.68 5.58 22.10
CA LEU A 3 -22.24 5.40 21.85
C LEU A 3 -21.48 4.63 22.94
N GLU A 4 -21.96 4.61 24.19
CA GLU A 4 -21.19 4.03 25.31
C GLU A 4 -21.25 2.49 25.38
N GLN A 5 -22.18 1.85 24.67
CA GLN A 5 -22.34 0.39 24.69
C GLN A 5 -21.52 -0.36 23.61
N LEU A 6 -20.89 0.35 22.67
CA LEU A 6 -20.13 -0.28 21.58
C LEU A 6 -18.65 -0.54 21.90
N ALA A 7 -18.13 -0.09 23.05
CA ALA A 7 -16.68 -0.07 23.31
C ALA A 7 -16.24 -1.01 24.45
N SER A 8 -16.82 -2.21 24.55
CA SER A 8 -16.15 -3.28 25.28
C SER A 8 -15.00 -3.82 24.42
N PRO A 9 -13.74 -3.83 24.90
CA PRO A 9 -12.61 -4.40 24.16
C PRO A 9 -12.87 -5.85 23.71
N GLY A 10 -13.66 -6.60 24.48
CA GLY A 10 -14.08 -7.96 24.15
C GLY A 10 -15.06 -8.03 22.98
N SER A 11 -15.92 -7.03 22.79
CA SER A 11 -16.85 -6.97 21.63
C SER A 11 -16.11 -6.59 20.35
N VAL A 12 -15.12 -5.68 20.43
CA VAL A 12 -14.25 -5.32 19.30
C VAL A 12 -13.40 -6.52 18.88
N LEU A 13 -12.80 -7.24 19.82
CA LEU A 13 -12.02 -8.45 19.53
C LEU A 13 -12.85 -9.53 18.82
N LYS A 14 -14.11 -9.74 19.21
CA LYS A 14 -15.00 -10.71 18.54
C LYS A 14 -15.29 -10.38 17.07
N MET A 15 -15.19 -9.11 16.67
CA MET A 15 -15.35 -8.70 15.27
C MET A 15 -14.02 -8.68 14.52
N VAL A 16 -12.95 -8.21 15.16
CA VAL A 16 -11.63 -8.03 14.54
C VAL A 16 -10.90 -9.37 14.37
N VAL A 17 -11.00 -10.27 15.35
CA VAL A 17 -10.28 -11.56 15.32
C VAL A 17 -10.72 -12.44 14.13
N PRO A 18 -12.02 -12.62 13.85
CA PRO A 18 -12.44 -13.37 12.65
C PRO A 18 -11.98 -12.73 11.35
N ALA A 19 -11.96 -11.39 11.27
CA ALA A 19 -11.49 -10.67 10.07
C ALA A 19 -9.98 -10.88 9.83
N ILE A 20 -9.17 -10.80 10.89
CA ILE A 20 -7.72 -11.06 10.79
C ILE A 20 -7.47 -12.53 10.44
N LEU A 21 -8.13 -13.47 11.12
CA LEU A 21 -7.94 -14.90 10.87
C LEU A 21 -8.35 -15.30 9.46
N SER A 22 -9.50 -14.83 8.97
CA SER A 22 -9.92 -15.07 7.60
C SER A 22 -8.96 -14.48 6.57
N GLY A 23 -8.44 -13.28 6.81
CA GLY A 23 -7.40 -12.66 5.96
C GLY A 23 -6.11 -13.49 5.89
N VAL A 24 -5.61 -13.96 7.02
CA VAL A 24 -4.38 -14.78 7.09
C VAL A 24 -4.59 -16.14 6.43
N VAL A 25 -5.73 -16.80 6.67
CA VAL A 25 -6.06 -18.10 6.06
C VAL A 25 -6.20 -17.96 4.55
N PHE A 26 -6.94 -16.95 4.08
CA PHE A 26 -7.09 -16.67 2.66
C PHE A 26 -5.73 -16.42 2.01
N TRP A 27 -4.88 -15.58 2.63
CA TRP A 27 -3.55 -15.31 2.12
C TRP A 27 -2.71 -16.59 2.02
N LYS A 28 -2.66 -17.42 3.06
CA LYS A 28 -1.90 -18.68 3.02
C LYS A 28 -2.39 -19.62 1.93
N TYR A 29 -3.72 -19.78 1.79
CA TYR A 29 -4.31 -20.62 0.75
C TYR A 29 -4.00 -20.08 -0.65
N TYR A 30 -4.23 -18.78 -0.87
CA TYR A 30 -3.97 -18.10 -2.12
C TYR A 30 -2.50 -18.23 -2.52
N LYS A 31 -1.57 -18.01 -1.60
CA LYS A 31 -0.12 -18.10 -1.84
C LYS A 31 0.36 -19.54 -2.09
N GLY A 32 -0.35 -20.54 -1.56
CA GLY A 32 -0.08 -21.95 -1.81
C GLY A 32 -0.46 -22.40 -3.23
N ILE A 33 -1.51 -21.80 -3.81
CA ILE A 33 -1.94 -22.08 -5.19
C ILE A 33 -1.20 -21.18 -6.18
N TRP A 34 -1.12 -19.90 -5.87
CA TRP A 34 -0.53 -18.85 -6.69
C TRP A 34 0.72 -18.35 -5.97
N GLY A 35 1.88 -18.85 -6.41
CA GLY A 35 3.18 -18.39 -5.90
C GLY A 35 3.35 -16.86 -6.00
N ASN A 36 4.45 -16.33 -5.44
CA ASN A 36 4.73 -14.90 -5.65
C ASN A 36 5.02 -14.68 -7.14
N GLY A 37 4.50 -13.60 -7.71
CA GLY A 37 4.89 -13.17 -9.05
C GLY A 37 6.39 -12.91 -9.08
N ARG A 38 7.04 -13.17 -10.23
CA ARG A 38 8.49 -12.95 -10.39
C ARG A 38 8.92 -11.50 -10.10
N THR A 39 7.99 -10.56 -10.22
CA THR A 39 8.18 -9.13 -9.96
C THR A 39 7.90 -8.71 -8.51
N MET A 40 7.45 -9.65 -7.66
CA MET A 40 7.24 -9.41 -6.22
C MET A 40 8.49 -9.77 -5.42
N ASN A 41 9.63 -9.23 -5.80
CA ASN A 41 10.89 -9.36 -5.08
C ASN A 41 11.56 -7.99 -4.92
N GLU A 42 12.50 -7.88 -3.99
CA GLU A 42 13.17 -6.62 -3.65
C GLU A 42 13.87 -5.99 -4.87
N GLU A 43 14.53 -6.81 -5.69
CA GLU A 43 15.22 -6.36 -6.90
C GLU A 43 14.28 -5.65 -7.88
N TRP A 44 13.10 -6.21 -8.14
CA TRP A 44 12.09 -5.61 -9.00
C TRP A 44 11.48 -4.35 -8.40
N TYR A 45 11.34 -4.29 -7.07
CA TYR A 45 10.91 -3.07 -6.39
C TYR A 45 11.94 -1.95 -6.55
N THR A 46 13.22 -2.22 -6.27
CA THR A 46 14.28 -1.23 -6.41
C THR A 46 14.46 -0.76 -7.86
N ALA A 47 14.42 -1.69 -8.83
CA ALA A 47 14.46 -1.34 -10.26
C ALA A 47 13.22 -0.53 -10.68
N GLY A 48 12.05 -0.87 -10.13
CA GLY A 48 10.81 -0.13 -10.34
C GLY A 48 10.88 1.31 -9.83
N GLU A 49 11.41 1.52 -8.63
CA GLU A 49 11.60 2.88 -8.06
C GLU A 49 12.52 3.74 -8.94
N GLN A 50 13.64 3.17 -9.41
CA GLN A 50 14.53 3.87 -10.34
C GLN A 50 13.83 4.23 -11.67
N MET A 51 13.00 3.33 -12.19
CA MET A 51 12.21 3.58 -13.40
C MET A 51 11.11 4.62 -13.19
N MET A 52 10.57 4.76 -11.97
CA MET A 52 9.62 5.84 -11.68
C MET A 52 10.28 7.21 -11.67
N ASP A 53 11.53 7.31 -11.20
CA ASP A 53 12.23 8.59 -11.16
C ASP A 53 12.83 8.99 -12.52
N ALA A 54 13.25 8.02 -13.33
CA ALA A 54 13.92 8.27 -14.60
C ALA A 54 13.40 7.36 -15.74
N MET A 55 12.08 7.36 -15.97
CA MET A 55 11.48 6.54 -17.02
C MET A 55 11.98 6.98 -18.40
N PRO A 56 12.52 6.07 -19.23
CA PRO A 56 12.87 6.40 -20.61
C PRO A 56 11.59 6.69 -21.39
N ARG A 57 11.53 7.88 -21.99
CA ARG A 57 10.40 8.29 -22.82
C ARG A 57 10.63 7.83 -24.26
N GLN A 58 9.63 7.19 -24.86
CA GLN A 58 9.70 6.85 -26.27
C GLN A 58 9.81 8.15 -27.10
N ALA A 59 10.80 8.23 -27.98
CA ALA A 59 11.13 9.39 -28.84
C ALA A 59 11.67 10.65 -28.13
N SER A 60 12.26 10.52 -26.94
CA SER A 60 12.93 11.63 -26.24
C SER A 60 14.13 11.11 -25.42
N ASP A 61 15.27 11.79 -25.53
CA ASP A 61 16.48 11.45 -24.75
C ASP A 61 16.38 11.88 -23.28
N GLN A 62 15.40 12.72 -22.94
CA GLN A 62 15.18 13.17 -21.58
C GLN A 62 14.28 12.15 -20.83
N PRO A 63 14.75 11.59 -19.70
CA PRO A 63 13.92 10.75 -18.85
C PRO A 63 12.81 11.59 -18.20
N ILE A 64 11.65 10.97 -17.98
CA ILE A 64 10.53 11.60 -17.29
C ILE A 64 10.26 10.89 -15.97
N ARG A 65 9.90 11.67 -14.95
CA ARG A 65 9.40 11.12 -13.70
C ARG A 65 7.96 10.68 -13.87
N ILE A 66 7.63 9.46 -13.48
CA ILE A 66 6.26 8.94 -13.41
C ILE A 66 5.59 9.52 -12.16
N ASN A 67 4.39 10.09 -12.35
CA ASN A 67 3.57 10.65 -11.27
C ASN A 67 4.25 11.76 -10.41
N PRO A 68 4.77 12.84 -11.02
CA PRO A 68 5.45 13.92 -10.30
C PRO A 68 4.50 14.76 -9.42
N PHE A 69 3.19 14.71 -9.66
CA PHE A 69 2.20 15.53 -8.95
C PHE A 69 1.79 14.94 -7.61
N SER A 70 1.66 13.61 -7.47
CA SER A 70 1.26 13.00 -6.19
C SER A 70 2.26 13.24 -5.07
N ASP A 71 3.53 13.36 -5.42
CA ASP A 71 4.61 13.58 -4.46
C ASP A 71 4.65 15.04 -3.98
N THR A 72 4.25 15.96 -4.86
CA THR A 72 4.07 17.38 -4.54
C THR A 72 2.82 17.58 -3.68
N GLU A 73 1.72 16.89 -3.98
CA GLU A 73 0.50 16.88 -3.16
C GLU A 73 0.71 16.27 -1.77
N ARG A 74 1.49 15.17 -1.67
CA ARG A 74 1.90 14.60 -0.37
C ARG A 74 2.59 15.66 0.49
N ARG A 75 3.61 16.34 -0.04
CA ARG A 75 4.35 17.37 0.71
C ARG A 75 3.46 18.55 1.09
N MET A 76 2.59 19.02 0.20
CA MET A 76 1.65 20.11 0.52
C MET A 76 0.60 19.72 1.57
N HIS A 77 0.12 18.47 1.58
CA HIS A 77 -0.83 17.99 2.58
C HIS A 77 -0.22 17.87 3.98
N TYR A 78 1.03 17.43 4.10
CA TYR A 78 1.72 17.38 5.41
C TYR A 78 2.06 18.77 5.96
N THR A 79 2.40 19.74 5.11
CA THR A 79 2.65 21.12 5.57
C THR A 79 1.39 21.80 6.11
N LYS A 80 0.20 21.47 5.58
CA LYS A 80 -1.08 21.99 6.10
C LYS A 80 -1.52 21.40 7.43
N LEU A 81 -0.97 20.25 7.83
CA LEU A 81 -1.29 19.59 9.10
C LEU A 81 -0.37 20.03 10.25
N LEU A 82 0.65 20.83 9.95
CA LEU A 82 1.65 21.34 10.92
C LEU A 82 1.50 22.85 11.20
N VAL A 83 0.38 23.46 10.79
CA VAL A 83 0.01 24.86 11.10
C VAL A 83 -1.29 24.88 11.90
#